data_AF-A0A6N7TQ63-F1
#
_entry.id   AF-A0A6N7TQ63-F1
#
_cell.length_a   1.000
_cell.length_b   1.000
_cell.length_c   1.000
_cell.angle_alpha   90.00
_cell.angle_beta   90.00
_cell.angle_gamma   90.00
#
_symmetry.space_group_name_H-M   'P 1'
#
loop_
_entity.id
_entity.type
_entity.pdbx_description
1 polymer ?
#
loop_
_entity_poly.entity_id
_entity_poly.type
_entity_poly.pdbx_seq_one_letter_code
_entity_poly.pdbx_strand_id
1 'polypeptide(L)' 'MSKENMGRNAEHYADPTPTAAMRNICRDEYQKEAARLDRIGDIVPLLRQMAGIAGFEIIGRIPLRDKATGKEYR' A
#
# COMPACT_ATOMS: atom_id res chain seq x y z
N MET A 1 1.08 1.23 23.14
CA MET A 1 0.98 -0.15 23.65
C MET A 1 2.31 -0.85 23.38
N SER A 2 3.06 -1.19 24.43
CA SER A 2 4.37 -1.83 24.30
C SER A 2 4.24 -3.21 23.66
N LYS A 3 5.17 -3.55 22.75
CA LYS A 3 5.22 -4.82 21.99
C LYS A 3 5.23 -6.09 22.85
N GLU A 4 5.45 -5.98 24.15
CA GLU A 4 5.57 -7.10 25.11
C GLU A 4 4.26 -7.86 25.39
N ASN A 5 3.08 -7.28 25.14
CA ASN A 5 1.80 -7.91 25.48
C ASN A 5 1.06 -8.55 24.29
N MET A 6 1.68 -8.65 23.12
CA MET A 6 0.99 -9.02 21.88
C MET A 6 0.74 -10.53 21.70
N GLY A 7 1.38 -11.36 22.53
CA GLY A 7 1.29 -12.82 22.50
C GLY A 7 0.77 -13.44 23.80
N ARG A 8 0.13 -12.65 24.67
CA ARG A 8 -0.51 -13.15 25.90
C ARG A 8 -1.95 -12.69 25.95
N ASN A 9 -2.88 -13.58 26.31
CA ASN A 9 -4.27 -13.22 26.51
C ASN A 9 -4.47 -12.51 27.88
N ALA A 10 -5.70 -12.09 28.18
CA ALA A 10 -6.04 -11.42 29.45
C ALA A 10 -5.75 -12.28 30.69
N GLU A 11 -5.62 -13.60 30.51
CA GLU A 11 -5.32 -14.59 31.54
C GLU A 11 -3.81 -14.92 31.60
N HIS A 12 -2.96 -14.14 30.92
CA HIS A 12 -1.50 -14.29 30.85
C HIS A 12 -0.97 -15.59 30.19
N TYR A 13 -1.84 -16.42 29.61
CA TYR A 13 -1.40 -17.54 28.79
C TYR A 13 -0.83 -17.07 27.47
N ALA A 14 0.20 -17.76 26.99
CA ALA A 14 0.74 -17.54 25.66
C ALA A 14 -0.36 -17.88 24.64
N ASP A 15 -0.93 -16.85 24.02
CA ASP A 15 -2.00 -16.97 23.03
C ASP A 15 -1.46 -16.46 21.69
N PRO A 16 -1.21 -17.35 20.72
CA PRO A 16 -0.71 -16.96 19.41
C PRO A 16 -1.81 -16.38 18.52
N THR A 17 -3.09 -16.44 18.90
CA THR A 17 -4.24 -16.05 18.08
C THR A 17 -4.24 -14.55 17.78
N PRO A 18 -4.05 -13.64 18.75
CA PRO A 18 -3.92 -12.21 18.47
C PRO A 18 -2.71 -11.89 17.58
N THR A 19 -1.57 -12.56 17.81
CA THR A 19 -0.36 -12.37 17.00
C THR A 19 -0.56 -12.86 15.57
N ALA A 20 -1.21 -14.01 15.38
CA ALA A 20 -1.51 -14.59 14.08
C ALA A 20 -2.53 -13.74 13.30
N ALA A 21 -3.58 -13.25 13.97
CA ALA A 21 -4.56 -12.35 13.37
C ALA A 21 -3.90 -11.05 12.89
N MET A 22 -3.05 -10.43 13.73
CA MET A 22 -2.33 -9.21 13.36
C MET A 22 -1.38 -9.45 12.17
N ARG A 23 -0.69 -10.60 12.14
CA ARG A 23 0.20 -10.98 11.04
C ARG A 23 -0.53 -11.11 9.71
N ASN A 24 -1.74 -11.68 9.72
CA ASN A 24 -2.56 -11.83 8.52
C ASN A 24 -3.04 -10.46 8.01
N ILE A 25 -3.54 -9.60 8.91
CA ILE A 25 -3.98 -8.23 8.55
C ILE A 25 -2.81 -7.43 7.94
N CYS A 26 -1.64 -7.45 8.57
CA CYS A 26 -0.46 -6.77 8.03
C CYS A 26 -0.06 -7.30 6.65
N ARG A 27 -0.18 -8.61 6.40
CA ARG A 27 0.14 -9.21 5.10
C ARG A 27 -0.85 -8.78 4.01
N ASP A 28 -2.14 -8.80 4.31
CA ASP A 28 -3.20 -8.36 3.39
C ASP A 28 -3.06 -6.88 3.03
N GLU A 29 -2.75 -6.02 3.99
CA GLU A 29 -2.51 -4.60 3.74
C GLU A 29 -1.28 -4.38 2.85
N TYR A 30 -0.18 -5.07 3.13
CA TYR A 30 1.04 -4.98 2.34
C TYR A 30 0.83 -5.46 0.90
N GLN A 31 0.06 -6.53 0.71
CA GLN A 31 -0.30 -7.04 -0.61
C GLN A 31 -1.18 -6.05 -1.39
N LYS A 32 -2.16 -5.42 -0.72
CA LYS A 32 -3.00 -4.38 -1.34
C LYS A 32 -2.18 -3.17 -1.73
N GLU A 33 -1.19 -2.77 -0.92
CA GLU A 33 -0.28 -1.68 -1.27
C GLU A 33 0.64 -2.04 -2.43
N ALA A 34 1.21 -3.25 -2.46
CA ALA A 34 2.01 -3.73 -3.57
C ALA A 34 1.23 -3.74 -4.88
N ALA A 35 0.00 -4.25 -4.89
CA ALA A 35 -0.87 -4.24 -6.06
C ALA A 35 -1.24 -2.82 -6.54
N ARG A 36 -1.29 -1.83 -5.63
CA ARG A 36 -1.48 -0.42 -6.03
C ARG A 36 -0.25 0.17 -6.69
N LEU A 37 0.94 -0.10 -6.15
CA LEU A 37 2.19 0.35 -6.73
C LEU A 37 2.40 -0.24 -8.12
N ASP A 38 2.04 -1.51 -8.30
CA ASP A 38 2.08 -2.20 -9.60
C ASP A 38 1.20 -1.49 -10.65
N ARG A 39 -0.06 -1.19 -10.29
CA ARG A 39 -0.97 -0.40 -11.15
C ARG A 39 -0.43 0.99 -11.46
N ILE A 40 0.22 1.66 -10.51
CA ILE A 40 0.87 2.95 -10.75
C ILE A 40 2.00 2.79 -11.76
N GLY A 41 2.79 1.72 -11.63
CA GLY A 41 3.84 1.33 -12.58
C GLY A 41 3.32 1.15 -14.01
N ASP A 42 2.11 0.60 -14.18
CA ASP A 42 1.49 0.42 -15.50
C ASP A 42 0.92 1.72 -16.09
N ILE A 43 0.34 2.58 -15.25
CA ILE A 43 -0.35 3.80 -15.69
C ILE A 43 0.63 4.90 -16.10
N VAL A 44 1.74 5.05 -15.40
CA VAL A 44 2.71 6.14 -15.67
C VAL A 44 3.28 6.10 -17.10
N PRO A 45 3.71 4.93 -17.64
CA PRO A 45 4.14 4.80 -19.03
C PRO A 45 3.04 5.17 -20.03
N LEU A 46 1.80 4.73 -19.79
CA LEU A 46 0.66 5.03 -20.66
C LEU A 46 0.39 6.55 -20.71
N LEU A 47 0.42 7.24 -19.57
CA LEU A 47 0.26 8.69 -19.51
C LEU A 47 1.37 9.41 -20.26
N ARG A 48 2.63 8.94 -20.13
CA ARG A 48 3.76 9.50 -20.88
C ARG A 48 3.59 9.30 -22.38
N GLN A 49 3.09 8.14 -22.81
CA GLN A 49 2.81 7.85 -24.21
C GLN A 49 1.70 8.77 -24.75
N MET A 50 0.60 8.93 -24.01
CA MET A 50 -0.50 9.82 -24.40
C MET A 50 -0.06 11.28 -24.49
N ALA A 51 0.77 11.74 -23.55
CA ALA A 51 1.35 13.08 -23.59
C ALA A 51 2.16 13.27 -24.89
N GLY A 52 3.02 12.31 -25.23
CA GLY A 52 3.80 12.34 -26.46
C GLY A 52 2.95 12.40 -27.72
N ILE A 53 1.86 11.63 -27.79
CA ILE A 53 0.90 11.67 -28.92
C ILE A 53 0.22 13.04 -29.02
N ALA A 54 -0.09 13.67 -27.89
CA ALA A 54 -0.69 14.99 -27.84
C ALA A 54 0.32 16.15 -28.07
N GLY A 55 1.60 15.85 -28.30
CA GLY A 55 2.65 16.86 -28.50
C GLY A 55 3.15 17.50 -27.20
N PHE A 56 2.90 16.88 -26.05
CA PHE A 56 3.36 17.33 -24.74
C PHE A 56 4.42 16.39 -24.17
N GLU A 57 5.33 16.94 -23.36
CA GLU A 57 6.34 16.17 -22.65
C GLU A 57 6.18 16.32 -21.14
N ILE A 58 6.27 15.20 -20.42
CA ILE A 58 6.22 15.17 -18.96
C ILE A 58 7.64 15.40 -18.41
N ILE A 59 7.90 16.64 -18.00
CA ILE A 59 9.20 17.13 -17.52
C ILE A 59 9.49 16.70 -16.06
N GLY A 60 8.45 16.44 -15.27
CA GLY A 60 8.57 16.17 -13.83
C GLY A 60 7.95 14.84 -13.37
N ARG A 61 7.90 14.65 -12.05
CA ARG A 61 7.13 13.56 -11.43
C ARG A 61 5.64 13.82 -11.55
N ILE A 62 4.86 12.77 -11.78
CA ILE A 62 3.40 12.83 -11.85
C ILE A 62 2.86 12.43 -10.48
N PRO A 63 2.37 13.37 -9.65
CA PRO A 63 1.70 13.00 -8.41
C PRO A 63 0.39 12.29 -8.74
N LEU A 64 0.17 11.11 -8.14
CA LEU A 64 -1.03 10.31 -8.33
C LEU A 64 -1.76 10.17 -7.00
N ARG A 65 -3.08 10.32 -7.03
CA ARG A 65 -3.93 10.11 -5.85
C ARG A 65 -4.88 8.95 -6.09
N ASP A 66 -4.83 7.96 -5.21
CA ASP A 66 -5.81 6.88 -5.19
C ASP A 66 -7.17 7.45 -4.73
N LYS A 67 -8.19 7.36 -5.60
CA LYS A 67 -9.52 7.91 -5.31
C LYS A 67 -10.25 7.20 -4.17
N ALA A 68 -9.97 5.92 -3.94
CA ALA A 68 -10.68 5.11 -2.95
C ALA A 68 -10.10 5.29 -1.54
N THR A 69 -8.78 5.44 -1.44
CA THR A 69 -8.08 5.58 -0.14
C THR A 69 -7.62 6.99 0.17
N GLY A 70 -7.62 7.88 -0.83
CA GLY A 70 -7.11 9.23 -0.70
C GLY A 70 -5.59 9.33 -0.59
N LYS A 71 -4.85 8.20 -0.63
CA LYS A 71 -3.39 8.17 -0.55
C LYS A 71 -2.79 8.88 -1.76
N GLU A 72 -1.83 9.76 -1.48
CA GLU A 72 -1.04 10.46 -2.48
C GLU A 72 0.30 9.75 -2.68
N TYR A 73 0.67 9.54 -3.94
CA TYR A 73 1.92 8.96 -4.39
C TYR A 73 2.67 10.05 -5.15
N ARG A 74 3.90 10.37 -4.73
CA ARG A 74 4.72 11.47 -5.26
C ARG A 74 6.10 10.99 -5.70
#